data_AF-A0A679JVD6-F1
#
_entry.id   AF-A0A679JVD6-F1
#
_cell.length_a   1.000
_cell.length_b   1.000
_cell.length_c   1.000
_cell.angle_alpha   90.00
_cell.angle_beta   90.00
_cell.angle_gamma   90.00
#
_symmetry.space_group_name_H-M   'P 1'
#
loop_
_entity.id
_entity.type
_entity.pdbx_description
1 polymer ?
#
loop_
_entity_poly.entity_id
_entity_poly.type
_entity_poly.pdbx_seq_one_letter_code
_entity_poly.pdbx_strand_id
1 'polypeptide(L)' 'MTAEEAMAKLKQAQETGDTERAHADADDVLCELLRSLGYENVVAEWEKVDKWYA' A
#
# COMPACT_ATOMS: atom_id res chain seq x y z
N MET A 1 -3.84 -9.49 6.28
CA MET A 1 -2.51 -9.69 5.70
C MET A 1 -1.52 -9.70 6.86
N THR A 2 -0.48 -10.53 6.84
CA THR A 2 0.59 -10.47 7.87
C THR A 2 1.69 -9.48 7.47
N ALA A 3 2.58 -9.15 8.41
CA ALA A 3 3.74 -8.31 8.11
C ALA A 3 4.67 -8.98 7.08
N GLU A 4 4.83 -10.31 7.14
CA GLU A 4 5.64 -11.07 6.18
C GLU A 4 5.07 -11.01 4.76
N GLU A 5 3.74 -11.18 4.62
CA GLU A 5 3.06 -11.05 3.33
C GLU A 5 3.20 -9.63 2.77
N ALA A 6 3.03 -8.60 3.60
CA ALA A 6 3.21 -7.21 3.21
C ALA A 6 4.64 -6.94 2.73
N MET A 7 5.66 -7.40 3.47
CA MET A 7 7.05 -7.26 3.07
C MET A 7 7.36 -7.96 1.74
N ALA A 8 6.78 -9.13 1.50
CA ALA A 8 6.98 -9.85 0.24
C ALA A 8 6.40 -9.07 -0.94
N LYS A 9 5.17 -8.54 -0.81
CA LYS A 9 4.54 -7.71 -1.85
C LYS A 9 5.31 -6.40 -2.08
N LEU A 10 5.76 -5.72 -1.02
CA LEU A 10 6.56 -4.49 -1.13
C LEU A 10 7.91 -4.72 -1.81
N LYS A 11 8.53 -5.89 -1.64
CA LYS A 11 9.74 -6.25 -2.39
C LYS A 11 9.45 -6.46 -3.88
N GLN A 12 8.30 -7.04 -4.23
CA GLN A 12 7.91 -7.17 -5.64
C GLN A 12 7.67 -5.80 -6.29
N ALA A 13 7.07 -4.85 -5.57
CA ALA A 13 6.87 -3.49 -6.05
C ALA A 13 8.20 -2.73 -6.29
N GLN A 14 9.30 -3.11 -5.63
CA GLN A 14 10.62 -2.50 -5.89
C GLN A 14 11.22 -2.91 -7.24
N GLU A 15 10.74 -4.02 -7.82
CA GLU A 15 11.28 -4.57 -9.07
C GLU A 15 10.52 -4.08 -10.32
N THR A 16 9.42 -3.32 -10.15
CA THR A 16 8.74 -2.74 -11.32
C THR A 16 9.53 -1.56 -11.87
N GLY A 17 9.64 -1.48 -13.19
CA GLY A 17 10.24 -0.34 -13.89
C GLY A 17 9.31 0.88 -13.97
N ASP A 18 8.04 0.72 -13.59
CA ASP A 18 7.04 1.79 -13.53
C ASP A 18 6.89 2.28 -12.09
N THR A 19 7.47 3.44 -11.80
CA THR A 19 7.50 4.04 -10.46
C THR A 19 6.12 4.44 -9.96
N GLU A 20 5.25 4.94 -10.84
CA GLU A 20 3.90 5.35 -10.47
C GLU A 20 3.07 4.14 -10.08
N ARG A 21 3.14 3.09 -10.90
CA ARG A 21 2.50 1.81 -10.57
C ARG A 21 3.08 1.19 -9.30
N ALA A 22 4.40 1.25 -9.10
CA ALA A 22 5.06 0.76 -7.90
C ALA A 22 4.49 1.37 -6.63
N HIS A 23 4.31 2.69 -6.64
CA HIS A 23 3.80 3.43 -5.49
C HIS A 23 2.30 3.20 -5.27
N ALA A 24 1.51 3.12 -6.34
CA ALA A 24 0.10 2.75 -6.23
C ALA A 24 -0.07 1.37 -5.60
N ASP A 25 0.69 0.38 -6.06
CA ASP A 25 0.65 -0.98 -5.51
C ASP A 25 1.19 -1.02 -4.07
N ALA A 26 2.21 -0.22 -3.74
CA ALA A 26 2.73 -0.13 -2.37
C ALA A 26 1.73 0.48 -1.39
N ASP A 27 0.99 1.52 -1.79
CA ASP A 27 -0.08 2.12 -0.98
C ASP A 27 -1.16 1.09 -0.64
N ASP A 28 -1.59 0.32 -1.64
CA ASP A 28 -2.62 -0.70 -1.47
C ASP A 28 -2.17 -1.77 -0.47
N VAL A 29 -0.92 -2.21 -0.55
CA VAL A 29 -0.32 -3.15 0.41
C VAL A 29 -0.31 -2.57 1.82
N LEU A 30 0.11 -1.32 2.01
CA LEU A 30 0.12 -0.70 3.33
C LEU A 30 -1.30 -0.55 3.90
N CYS A 31 -2.27 -0.20 3.06
CA CYS A 31 -3.67 -0.11 3.46
C CYS A 31 -4.24 -1.46 3.89
N GLU A 32 -3.97 -2.53 3.13
CA GLU A 32 -4.36 -3.90 3.50
C GLU A 32 -3.75 -4.34 4.85
N LEU A 33 -2.49 -3.98 5.11
CA LEU A 33 -1.83 -4.30 6.38
C LEU A 33 -2.53 -3.58 7.53
N LEU A 34 -2.71 -2.27 7.39
CA LEU A 34 -3.32 -1.42 8.42
C LEU A 34 -4.75 -1.85 8.75
N ARG A 35 -5.56 -2.19 7.74
CA ARG A 35 -6.89 -2.77 7.97
C ARG A 35 -6.79 -4.05 8.79
N SER A 36 -5.90 -4.98 8.42
CA SER A 36 -5.77 -6.23 9.19
C SER A 36 -5.25 -6.07 10.63
N LEU A 37 -4.68 -4.90 10.96
CA LEU A 37 -4.28 -4.52 12.31
C LEU A 37 -5.38 -3.76 13.08
N GLY A 38 -6.54 -3.49 12.47
CA GLY A 38 -7.67 -2.80 13.09
C GLY A 38 -7.68 -1.27 12.91
N TYR A 39 -6.93 -0.75 11.94
CA TYR A 39 -6.85 0.69 11.64
C TYR A 39 -7.70 1.11 10.43
N GLU A 40 -8.87 0.48 10.23
CA GLU A 40 -9.78 0.76 9.11
C GLU A 40 -10.16 2.25 9.01
N ASN A 41 -10.35 2.92 10.15
CA ASN A 41 -10.68 4.35 10.20
C ASN A 41 -9.53 5.24 9.67
N VAL A 42 -8.28 4.88 9.94
CA VAL A 42 -7.11 5.61 9.41
C VAL A 42 -7.01 5.41 7.90
N VAL A 43 -7.19 4.18 7.44
CA VAL A 43 -7.18 3.86 6.00
C VAL A 43 -8.29 4.59 5.26
N ALA A 44 -9.48 4.70 5.85
CA ALA A 44 -10.60 5.43 5.26
C ALA A 44 -10.32 6.93 5.09
N GLU A 45 -9.55 7.57 5.98
CA GLU A 45 -9.12 8.96 5.78
C GLU A 45 -7.99 9.07 4.77
N TRP A 46 -7.05 8.12 4.75
CA TRP A 46 -5.97 8.06 3.76
C TRP A 46 -6.51 7.95 2.33
N GLU A 47 -7.51 7.12 2.09
CA GLU A 47 -8.11 6.93 0.75
C GLU A 47 -8.81 8.17 0.19
N LYS A 48 -9.06 9.20 1.02
CA LYS A 48 -9.59 10.50 0.58
C LYS A 48 -8.52 11.48 0.13
N VAL A 49 -7.25 11.20 0.41
CA VAL A 49 -6.13 12.05 0.01
C VAL A 49 -5.91 11.86 -1.48
N ASP A 50 -5.85 12.97 -2.22
CA ASP A 50 -5.53 12.93 -3.64
C ASP A 50 -4.16 12.29 -3.86
N LYS A 51 -4.14 11.22 -4.65
CA LYS A 51 -2.93 10.49 -5.01
C LYS A 51 -2.13 11.33 -6.01
N TRP A 52 -0.85 11.58 -5.69
CA TRP A 52 0.03 12.48 -6.47
C TRP A 52 0.75 11.78 -7.62
N TYR A 53 0.90 10.45 -7.58
CA TYR A 53 1.54 9.72 -8.69
C TYR A 53 0.82 10.05 -10.00
N ALA A 54 1.63 10.36 -11.04
CA ALA A 54 1.16 11.03 -12.25
C ALA A 54 0.28 10.15 -13.16
#